data_AF-A0A969PXS0-F1
#
_entry.id   AF-A0A969PXS0-F1
#
_cell.length_a   1.000
_cell.length_b   1.000
_cell.length_c   1.000
_cell.angle_alpha   90.00
_cell.angle_beta   90.00
_cell.angle_gamma   90.00
#
_symmetry.space_group_name_H-M   'P 1'
#
loop_
_entity.id
_entity.type
_entity.pdbx_description
1 polymer ?
#
loop_
_entity_poly.entity_id
_entity_poly.type
_entity_poly.pdbx_seq_one_letter_code
_entity_poly.pdbx_strand_id
1 'polypeptide(L)' 'MTKTIVIDPITRIEGHAKISVFLNDAGEVEDARFHVLNTEVLKILRR' A
#
# COMPACT_ATOMS: atom_id res chain seq x y z
N MET A 1 -18.16 10.39 2.33
CA MET A 1 -18.06 9.19 1.47
C MET A 1 -16.78 8.47 1.82
N THR A 2 -16.87 7.22 2.26
CA THR A 2 -15.71 6.35 2.42
C THR A 2 -15.09 6.04 1.05
N LYS A 3 -13.81 6.34 0.87
CA LYS A 3 -13.10 6.19 -0.41
C LYS A 3 -11.91 5.24 -0.25
N THR A 4 -11.74 4.34 -1.21
CA THR A 4 -10.53 3.51 -1.28
C THR A 4 -9.63 4.03 -2.39
N ILE A 5 -8.36 4.28 -2.06
CA ILE A 5 -7.30 4.62 -3.02
C ILE A 5 -6.43 3.38 -3.19
N VAL A 6 -6.23 2.97 -4.44
CA VAL A 6 -5.38 1.83 -4.78
C VAL A 6 -4.15 2.33 -5.53
N ILE A 7 -2.97 1.95 -5.05
CA ILE A 7 -1.70 2.25 -5.70
C ILE A 7 -1.09 0.94 -6.18
N ASP A 8 -1.08 0.76 -7.50
CA ASP A 8 -0.58 -0.42 -8.21
C ASP A 8 -0.22 -0.02 -9.66
N PRO A 9 1.05 -0.15 -10.12
CA PRO A 9 2.20 -0.66 -9.38
C PRO A 9 2.86 0.40 -8.48
N ILE A 10 3.47 -0.05 -7.38
CA ILE A 10 4.37 0.79 -6.56
C ILE A 10 5.71 0.94 -7.26
N THR A 11 6.17 2.18 -7.45
CA THR A 11 7.47 2.47 -8.06
C THR A 11 8.55 2.70 -6.99
N ARG A 12 9.83 2.59 -7.39
CA ARG A 12 11.02 2.79 -6.53
C ARG A 12 11.15 1.80 -5.36
N ILE A 13 10.56 0.61 -5.50
CA ILE A 13 10.80 -0.55 -4.61
C ILE A 13 11.36 -1.71 -5.45
N GLU A 14 12.08 -2.63 -4.81
CA GLU A 14 12.36 -3.93 -5.42
C GLU A 14 11.15 -4.85 -5.30
N GLY A 15 10.75 -5.46 -6.42
CA GLY A 15 9.62 -6.41 -6.48
C GLY A 15 8.28 -5.79 -6.86
N HIS A 16 7.20 -6.52 -6.60
CA HIS A 16 5.83 -6.12 -6.90
C HIS A 16 5.01 -6.06 -5.61
N ALA A 17 4.34 -4.93 -5.40
CA ALA A 17 3.47 -4.70 -4.27
C ALA A 17 2.30 -3.80 -4.67
N LYS A 18 1.25 -3.84 -3.86
CA LYS A 18 0.04 -3.03 -4.00
C LYS A 18 -0.32 -2.42 -2.65
N ILE A 19 -0.70 -1.14 -2.65
CA ILE A 19 -1.19 -0.47 -1.43
C ILE A 19 -2.67 -0.13 -1.60
N SER A 20 -3.46 -0.42 -0.57
CA SER A 20 -4.84 0.03 -0.45
C SER A 20 -4.95 1.00 0.73
N VAL A 21 -5.38 2.23 0.49
CA VAL A 21 -5.64 3.25 1.52
C VAL A 21 -7.14 3.47 1.64
N PHE A 22 -7.66 3.40 2.85
CA PHE A 22 -9.07 3.61 3.17
C PHE A 22 -9.21 4.96 3.85
N LEU A 23 -10.04 5.83 3.29
CA LEU A 23 -10.33 7.16 3.81
C LEU A 23 -11.70 7.19 4.49
N ASN A 24 -11.77 7.86 5.63
CA ASN A 24 -13.02 8.17 6.31
C ASN A 24 -13.79 9.30 5.58
N ASP A 25 -14.97 9.64 6.09
CA ASP A 25 -15.81 10.68 5.48
C ASP A 25 -15.21 12.10 5.54
N ALA A 26 -14.27 12.36 6.46
CA ALA A 26 -13.51 13.60 6.55
C ALA A 26 -12.33 13.65 5.58
N GLY A 27 -12.05 12.55 4.85
CA GLY A 27 -10.91 12.42 3.95
C GLY A 27 -9.60 12.08 4.66
N GLU A 28 -9.64 11.74 5.94
CA GLU A 28 -8.47 11.29 6.69
C GLU A 28 -8.23 9.80 6.48
N VAL A 29 -6.98 9.37 6.62
CA VAL A 29 -6.60 7.96 6.48
C VAL A 29 -7.10 7.18 7.70
N GLU A 30 -8.03 6.27 7.47
CA GLU A 30 -8.58 5.36 8.48
C GLU A 30 -7.76 4.08 8.57
N ASP A 31 -7.37 3.50 7.42
CA ASP A 31 -6.55 2.29 7.34
C ASP A 31 -5.66 2.29 6.09
N ALA A 32 -4.54 1.59 6.13
CA ALA A 32 -3.65 1.39 4.99
C ALA A 32 -3.06 -0.02 4.99
N ARG A 33 -3.25 -0.75 3.89
CA ARG A 33 -2.81 -2.14 3.75
C ARG A 33 -1.75 -2.28 2.69
N PHE A 34 -0.67 -2.96 3.05
CA PHE A 34 0.43 -3.31 2.15
C PHE A 34 0.30 -4.77 1.71
N HIS A 35 0.01 -4.98 0.43
CA HIS A 35 -0.03 -6.32 -0.16
C HIS A 35 1.29 -6.61 -0.85
N VAL A 36 2.06 -7.52 -0.26
CA VAL A 36 3.26 -8.06 -0.87
C VAL A 36 2.86 -9.17 -1.83
N LEU A 37 3.14 -8.98 -3.13
CA LEU A 37 2.91 -10.03 -4.12
C LEU A 37 4.14 -10.95 -4.22
N ASN A 38 5.35 -10.41 -4.05
CA ASN A 38 6.61 -11.15 -4.17
C ASN A 38 7.54 -10.94 -2.95
N THR A 39 8.29 -11.98 -2.58
CA THR A 39 9.16 -11.99 -1.38
C THR A 39 10.30 -10.95 -1.41
N GLU A 40 10.71 -10.46 -2.59
CA GLU A 40 11.81 -9.49 -2.75
C GLU A 40 11.55 -8.17 -2.02
N VAL A 41 10.28 -7.79 -1.87
CA VAL A 41 9.86 -6.55 -1.20
C VAL A 41 10.19 -6.58 0.30
N LEU A 42 10.23 -7.76 0.94
CA LEU A 42 10.54 -7.89 2.37
C LEU A 42 12.01 -7.55 2.70
N LYS A 43 12.89 -7.47 1.71
CA LYS A 43 14.29 -7.07 1.96
C LYS A 43 14.39 -5.63 2.49
N ILE A 44 13.42 -4.76 2.16
CA ILE A 44 13.35 -3.37 2.63
C ILE A 44 13.03 -3.30 4.13
N LEU A 45 12.20 -4.19 4.66
CA LEU A 45 11.80 -4.21 6.08
C LEU A 45 12.83 -4.87 7.00
N ARG A 46 13.86 -5.50 6.44
CA ARG A 46 14.92 -6.21 7.19
C ARG A 46 16.20 -5.38 7.35
N ARG A 47 16.15 -4.08 7.09
CA ARG A 47 17.25 -3.13 7.33
C ARG A 47 16.89 -2.09 8.37
#